data_AF-A0A8J2HHX3-F1
#
_entry.id   AF-A0A8J2HHX3-F1
#
_cell.length_a   1.000
_cell.length_b   1.000
_cell.length_c   1.000
_cell.angle_alpha   90.00
_cell.angle_beta   90.00
_cell.angle_gamma   90.00
#
_symmetry.space_group_name_H-M   'P 1'
#
loop_
_entity.id
_entity.type
_entity.pdbx_description
1 polymer ?
#
loop_
_entity_poly.entity_id
_entity_poly.type
_entity_poly.pdbx_seq_one_letter_code
_entity_poly.pdbx_strand_id
1 'polypeptide(L)'
;MVSNSVLYNTGNILSLNELKLKAGKTSEEELVEALKIVLKDSQNTSGNDINAGGGDREELKITELHINSIGTLILAYGEAQNSGKELESLQKLWPVLEKYIQNGTLTSVGLSNVDTGVFIKLYQWAKIRPTIVQINLAMCCVVPPVLQEFTQQNQIQLLTHNDPYHILNKDSCVELFGDEAKLNWVAKYQVHIKCRGVLSSKGYFVNITK
;
A
#
# COMPACT_ATOMS: atom_id res chain seq x y z
N MET A 1 14.23 -22.62 11.97
CA MET A 1 14.85 -21.30 11.75
C MET A 1 13.74 -20.27 11.84
N VAL A 2 13.89 -19.26 12.69
CA VAL A 2 12.90 -18.17 12.80
C VAL A 2 13.09 -17.29 11.57
N SER A 3 12.13 -17.28 10.66
CA SER A 3 12.16 -16.39 9.51
C SER A 3 12.02 -14.95 10.00
N ASN A 4 12.99 -14.09 9.68
CA ASN A 4 13.00 -12.72 10.16
C ASN A 4 12.28 -11.84 9.15
N SER A 5 11.18 -11.21 9.59
CA SER A 5 10.49 -10.21 8.79
C SER A 5 11.20 -8.87 8.92
N VAL A 6 11.51 -8.23 7.79
CA VAL A 6 12.13 -6.91 7.69
C VAL A 6 11.16 -5.95 7.02
N LEU A 7 10.99 -4.76 7.60
CA LEU A 7 10.17 -3.68 7.05
C LEU A 7 11.06 -2.58 6.46
N TYR A 8 10.89 -2.30 5.18
CA TYR A 8 11.54 -1.20 4.48
C TYR A 8 10.56 -0.04 4.32
N ASN A 9 10.99 1.18 4.64
CA ASN A 9 10.24 2.41 4.40
C ASN A 9 11.01 3.32 3.44
N THR A 10 10.38 3.74 2.34
CA THR A 10 11.00 4.65 1.37
C THR A 10 11.08 6.10 1.83
N GLY A 11 10.39 6.45 2.92
CA GLY A 11 10.24 7.84 3.34
C GLY A 11 9.52 8.70 2.31
N ASN A 12 9.71 10.01 2.38
CA ASN A 12 9.09 10.95 1.45
C ASN A 12 9.82 10.98 0.10
N ILE A 13 9.31 10.23 -0.87
CA ILE A 13 9.91 10.13 -2.20
C ILE A 13 9.83 11.45 -2.97
N LEU A 14 8.94 12.38 -2.58
CA LEU A 14 8.89 13.74 -3.13
C LEU A 14 10.14 14.57 -2.79
N SER A 15 10.93 14.15 -1.82
CA SER A 15 12.21 14.77 -1.47
C SER A 15 13.39 14.19 -2.26
N LEU A 16 13.21 13.08 -2.99
CA LEU A 16 14.27 12.41 -3.75
C LEU A 16 14.40 13.05 -5.13
N ASN A 17 15.51 13.75 -5.36
CA ASN A 17 15.74 14.46 -6.63
C ASN A 17 15.85 13.52 -7.83
N GLU A 18 16.42 12.33 -7.63
CA GLU A 18 16.58 11.31 -8.67
C GLU A 18 15.23 10.85 -9.24
N LEU A 19 14.19 10.82 -8.40
CA LEU A 19 12.84 10.45 -8.81
C LEU A 19 12.14 11.56 -9.60
N LYS A 20 12.47 12.84 -9.36
CA LYS A 20 11.85 14.01 -10.03
C LYS A 20 12.27 14.16 -11.49
N LEU A 21 13.40 13.58 -11.89
CA LEU A 21 13.99 13.81 -13.21
C LEU A 21 13.29 13.04 -14.36
N LYS A 22 12.36 12.14 -14.04
CA LYS A 22 11.62 11.34 -15.02
C LYS A 22 10.12 11.43 -14.77
N ALA A 23 9.39 12.06 -15.70
CA ALA A 23 7.93 12.06 -15.69
C ALA A 23 7.36 10.72 -16.18
N GLY A 24 6.13 10.39 -15.77
CA GLY A 24 5.38 9.25 -16.31
C GLY A 24 5.76 7.88 -15.76
N LYS A 25 6.53 7.80 -14.67
CA LYS A 25 6.85 6.54 -13.99
C LYS A 25 5.59 5.85 -13.45
N THR A 26 5.55 4.55 -13.62
CA THR A 26 4.60 3.68 -12.92
C THR A 26 4.91 3.64 -11.43
N SER A 27 3.94 3.24 -10.61
CA SER A 27 4.17 3.07 -9.16
C SER A 27 5.19 1.97 -8.85
N GLU A 28 5.36 1.00 -9.74
CA GLU A 28 6.41 -0.02 -9.62
C GLU A 28 7.80 0.57 -9.84
N GLU A 29 8.03 1.28 -10.94
CA GLU A 29 9.32 1.91 -11.22
C GLU A 29 9.72 2.90 -10.12
N GLU A 30 8.74 3.68 -9.64
CA GLU A 30 8.94 4.60 -8.52
C GLU A 30 9.33 3.86 -7.23
N LEU A 31 8.67 2.75 -6.91
CA LEU A 31 8.98 1.93 -5.75
C LEU A 31 10.38 1.31 -5.87
N VAL A 32 10.71 0.69 -7.00
CA VAL A 32 11.99 0.02 -7.21
C VAL A 32 13.15 1.02 -7.12
N GLU A 33 13.02 2.18 -7.75
CA GLU A 33 14.04 3.23 -7.65
C GLU A 33 14.17 3.76 -6.22
N ALA A 34 13.05 3.99 -5.52
CA ALA A 34 13.08 4.42 -4.12
C ALA A 34 13.75 3.40 -3.19
N LEU A 35 13.46 2.11 -3.36
CA LEU A 35 14.11 1.04 -2.61
C LEU A 35 15.61 0.95 -2.91
N LYS A 36 16.03 1.12 -4.17
CA LYS A 36 17.45 1.16 -4.54
C LYS A 36 18.20 2.28 -3.81
N ILE A 37 17.57 3.44 -3.63
CA ILE A 37 18.15 4.57 -2.88
C ILE A 37 18.29 4.19 -1.40
N VAL A 38 17.20 3.75 -0.78
CA VAL A 38 17.18 3.35 0.64
C VAL A 38 18.20 2.26 0.96
N LEU A 39 18.31 1.25 0.10
CA LEU A 39 19.26 0.14 0.28
C LEU A 39 20.71 0.60 0.12
N LYS A 40 21.00 1.52 -0.80
CA LYS A 40 22.35 2.11 -0.97
C LYS A 40 22.75 2.96 0.23
N ASP A 41 21.84 3.79 0.73
CA ASP A 41 22.10 4.64 1.90
C ASP A 41 22.40 3.79 3.14
N SER A 42 21.69 2.67 3.32
CA SER A 42 21.99 1.71 4.40
C SER A 42 23.42 1.16 4.32
N GLN A 43 23.89 0.79 3.13
CA GLN A 43 25.23 0.23 2.94
C GLN A 43 26.35 1.27 3.17
N ASN A 44 26.11 2.52 2.76
CA ASN A 44 27.07 3.61 2.98
C ASN A 44 27.20 3.99 4.45
N THR A 45 26.14 3.81 5.24
CA THR A 45 26.16 4.12 6.68
C THR A 45 26.99 3.11 7.47
N SER A 46 27.01 1.83 7.06
CA SER A 46 27.83 0.77 7.68
C SER A 46 29.33 0.84 7.29
N GLY A 47 29.72 1.70 6.34
CA GLY A 47 31.08 1.80 5.81
C GLY A 47 31.99 2.83 6.48
N ASN A 48 31.46 3.71 7.35
CA ASN A 48 32.22 4.85 7.89
C ASN A 48 32.57 4.79 9.39
N ASP A 49 32.20 3.73 10.11
CA ASP A 49 32.57 3.55 11.53
C ASP A 49 33.40 2.27 11.73
N ILE A 50 34.66 2.30 11.26
CA ILE A 50 35.71 1.46 11.86
C ILE A 50 36.24 2.16 13.12
N ASN A 51 35.52 2.02 14.24
CA ASN A 51 36.11 1.81 15.56
C ASN A 51 35.03 1.61 16.65
N ALA A 52 35.29 0.62 17.49
CA ALA A 52 34.70 0.31 18.80
C ALA A 52 33.43 -0.56 18.83
N GLY A 53 33.66 -1.82 19.19
CA GLY A 53 32.90 -2.50 20.25
C GLY A 53 31.57 -3.12 19.84
N GLY A 54 31.51 -4.46 19.90
CA GLY A 54 30.30 -5.22 19.63
C GLY A 54 29.08 -4.78 20.44
N GLY A 55 27.93 -4.79 19.78
CA GLY A 55 26.62 -4.53 20.35
C GLY A 55 25.60 -4.39 19.23
N ASP A 56 24.67 -5.34 19.17
CA ASP A 56 23.36 -5.29 18.53
C ASP A 56 23.29 -5.05 17.01
N ARG A 57 22.97 -6.15 16.31
CA ARG A 57 22.56 -6.23 14.90
C ARG A 57 21.71 -5.02 14.51
N GLU A 58 22.20 -4.28 13.52
CA GLU A 58 21.60 -3.13 12.86
C GLU A 58 20.11 -3.37 12.56
N GLU A 59 19.23 -2.95 13.47
CA GLU A 59 17.85 -2.64 13.12
C GLU A 59 17.90 -1.42 12.19
N LEU A 60 17.70 -1.67 10.89
CA LEU A 60 17.39 -0.64 9.91
C LEU A 60 16.40 0.33 10.54
N LYS A 61 16.82 1.59 10.74
CA LYS A 61 15.98 2.64 11.31
C LYS A 61 14.77 2.85 10.41
N ILE A 62 13.68 2.15 10.73
CA ILE A 62 12.36 2.33 10.13
C ILE A 62 11.95 3.74 10.54
N THR A 63 11.91 4.67 9.59
CA THR A 63 11.33 5.99 9.84
C THR A 63 9.85 5.77 10.17
N GLU A 64 9.47 5.89 11.44
CA GLU A 64 8.07 5.79 11.84
C GLU A 64 7.29 6.94 11.19
N LEU A 65 6.19 6.63 10.49
CA LEU A 65 5.19 7.64 10.24
C LEU A 65 4.60 7.98 11.62
N HIS A 66 4.98 9.13 12.17
CA HIS A 66 4.48 9.63 13.46
C HIS A 66 3.01 10.08 13.31
N ILE A 67 2.13 9.14 12.97
CA ILE A 67 0.71 9.35 12.73
C ILE A 67 -0.09 8.64 13.81
N ASN A 68 -0.98 9.39 14.46
CA ASN A 68 -1.87 8.84 15.50
C ASN A 68 -3.15 8.24 14.89
N SER A 69 -3.42 8.54 13.63
CA SER A 69 -4.57 8.00 12.90
C SER A 69 -4.33 7.99 11.38
N ILE A 70 -5.02 7.07 10.71
CA ILE A 70 -5.05 6.93 9.26
C ILE A 70 -6.39 7.51 8.77
N GLY A 71 -6.32 8.48 7.85
CA GLY A 71 -7.54 9.07 7.26
C GLY A 71 -8.31 8.07 6.39
N THR A 72 -7.61 7.37 5.51
CA THR A 72 -8.23 6.46 4.54
C THR A 72 -7.31 5.26 4.33
N LEU A 73 -7.88 4.07 4.46
CA LEU A 73 -7.23 2.81 4.05
C LEU A 73 -8.01 2.22 2.88
N ILE A 74 -7.34 1.96 1.77
CA ILE A 74 -7.92 1.25 0.62
C ILE A 74 -7.22 -0.09 0.52
N LEU A 75 -7.97 -1.19 0.66
CA LEU A 75 -7.43 -2.54 0.53
C LEU A 75 -7.48 -2.98 -0.93
N ALA A 76 -6.30 -3.19 -1.52
CA ALA A 76 -6.16 -4.02 -2.71
C ALA A 76 -6.01 -5.47 -2.25
N TYR A 77 -7.05 -6.28 -2.46
CA TYR A 77 -7.06 -7.67 -2.02
C TYR A 77 -7.52 -8.59 -3.14
N GLY A 78 -6.80 -9.69 -3.32
CA GLY A 78 -7.15 -10.72 -4.30
C GLY A 78 -6.99 -10.24 -5.73
N GLU A 79 -7.42 -11.10 -6.68
CA GLU A 79 -7.22 -10.86 -8.10
C GLU A 79 -8.37 -10.32 -8.95
N ALA A 80 -9.38 -9.75 -8.31
CA ALA A 80 -10.63 -9.37 -8.97
C ALA A 80 -11.25 -10.55 -9.77
N GLN A 81 -10.89 -11.79 -9.44
CA GLN A 81 -11.27 -12.99 -10.21
C GLN A 81 -12.71 -13.47 -9.90
N ASN A 82 -13.52 -12.65 -9.22
CA ASN A 82 -14.92 -12.93 -8.89
C ASN A 82 -15.10 -14.33 -8.27
N SER A 83 -14.30 -14.64 -7.26
CA SER A 83 -14.37 -15.94 -6.58
C SER A 83 -15.13 -15.79 -5.27
N GLY A 84 -15.97 -16.79 -4.93
CA GLY A 84 -16.61 -16.84 -3.59
C GLY A 84 -15.59 -16.77 -2.44
N LYS A 85 -14.36 -17.25 -2.70
CA LYS A 85 -13.22 -17.19 -1.78
C LYS A 85 -12.76 -15.76 -1.47
N GLU A 86 -12.89 -14.84 -2.43
CA GLU A 86 -12.53 -13.43 -2.25
C GLU A 86 -13.45 -12.77 -1.22
N LEU A 87 -14.77 -12.94 -1.38
CA LEU A 87 -15.77 -12.43 -0.43
C LEU A 87 -15.56 -13.00 0.98
N GLU A 88 -15.37 -14.32 1.10
CA GLU A 88 -15.13 -14.98 2.40
C GLU A 88 -13.87 -14.43 3.09
N SER A 89 -12.80 -14.20 2.33
CA SER A 89 -11.56 -13.66 2.88
C SER A 89 -11.74 -12.22 3.34
N LEU A 90 -12.43 -11.40 2.55
CA LEU A 90 -12.77 -10.02 2.91
C LEU A 90 -13.65 -10.00 4.17
N GLN A 91 -14.66 -10.86 4.27
CA GLN A 91 -15.51 -10.96 5.47
C GLN A 91 -14.76 -11.38 6.73
N LYS A 92 -13.66 -12.15 6.61
CA LYS A 92 -12.77 -12.46 7.74
C LYS A 92 -11.92 -11.26 8.16
N LEU A 93 -11.45 -10.46 7.19
CA LEU A 93 -10.62 -9.28 7.44
C LEU A 93 -11.44 -8.07 7.91
N TRP A 94 -12.66 -7.90 7.40
CA TRP A 94 -13.46 -6.70 7.58
C TRP A 94 -13.70 -6.34 9.05
N PRO A 95 -14.07 -7.27 9.95
CA PRO A 95 -14.30 -6.95 11.37
C PRO A 95 -13.07 -6.33 12.06
N VAL A 96 -11.86 -6.65 11.60
CA VAL A 96 -10.61 -6.04 12.10
C VAL A 96 -10.58 -4.55 11.74
N LEU A 97 -10.96 -4.20 10.51
CA LEU A 97 -11.04 -2.81 10.06
C LEU A 97 -12.15 -2.05 10.78
N GLU A 98 -13.31 -2.69 10.97
CA GLU A 98 -14.43 -2.09 11.72
C GLU A 98 -13.98 -1.69 13.12
N LYS A 99 -13.20 -2.54 13.80
CA LYS A 99 -12.62 -2.23 15.11
C LYS A 99 -11.69 -1.01 15.08
N TYR A 100 -10.83 -0.89 14.07
CA TYR A 100 -9.95 0.28 13.93
C TYR A 100 -10.73 1.58 13.67
N ILE A 101 -11.87 1.50 13.00
CA ILE A 101 -12.77 2.64 12.81
C ILE A 101 -13.47 3.01 14.12
N GLN A 102 -14.01 2.02 14.84
CA GLN A 102 -14.66 2.24 16.13
C GLN A 102 -13.70 2.85 17.17
N ASN A 103 -12.42 2.47 17.13
CA ASN A 103 -11.40 2.98 18.01
C ASN A 103 -10.85 4.37 17.59
N GLY A 104 -11.28 4.91 16.45
CA GLY A 104 -10.84 6.22 15.95
C GLY A 104 -9.43 6.24 15.34
N THR A 105 -8.75 5.10 15.24
CA THR A 105 -7.43 4.98 14.59
C THR A 105 -7.54 5.07 13.07
N LEU A 106 -8.69 4.71 12.50
CA LEU A 106 -8.97 4.72 11.06
C LEU A 106 -10.26 5.50 10.79
N THR A 107 -10.23 6.50 9.90
CA THR A 107 -11.44 7.30 9.65
C THR A 107 -12.35 6.69 8.57
N SER A 108 -11.77 6.10 7.51
CA SER A 108 -12.53 5.52 6.40
C SER A 108 -11.81 4.33 5.77
N VAL A 109 -12.59 3.41 5.20
CA VAL A 109 -12.09 2.22 4.51
C VAL A 109 -12.69 2.09 3.12
N GLY A 110 -11.90 1.53 2.21
CA GLY A 110 -12.33 1.19 0.87
C GLY A 110 -11.70 -0.08 0.34
N LEU A 111 -12.16 -0.47 -0.84
CA LEU A 111 -11.64 -1.61 -1.60
C LEU A 111 -11.12 -1.14 -2.96
N SER A 112 -10.07 -1.80 -3.44
CA SER A 112 -9.51 -1.58 -4.76
C SER A 112 -9.58 -2.86 -5.57
N ASN A 113 -9.99 -2.74 -6.83
CA ASN A 113 -10.02 -3.82 -7.81
C ASN A 113 -10.79 -5.06 -7.34
N VAL A 114 -11.94 -4.85 -6.72
CA VAL A 114 -12.86 -5.93 -6.34
C VAL A 114 -13.99 -6.03 -7.37
N ASP A 115 -14.48 -7.25 -7.62
CA ASP A 115 -15.66 -7.46 -8.46
C ASP A 115 -16.88 -6.65 -7.92
N THR A 116 -17.73 -6.16 -8.83
CA THR A 116 -18.90 -5.33 -8.47
C THR A 116 -19.88 -6.10 -7.58
N GLY A 117 -20.13 -7.38 -7.88
CA GLY A 117 -21.01 -8.22 -7.09
C GLY A 117 -20.43 -8.53 -5.70
N VAL A 118 -19.12 -8.81 -5.62
CA VAL A 118 -18.41 -8.99 -4.34
C VAL A 118 -18.47 -7.72 -3.49
N PHE A 119 -18.21 -6.55 -4.08
CA PHE A 119 -18.28 -5.27 -3.38
C PHE A 119 -19.67 -5.01 -2.80
N ILE A 120 -20.72 -5.17 -3.61
CA ILE A 120 -22.10 -4.94 -3.17
C ILE A 120 -22.49 -5.90 -2.03
N LYS A 121 -22.14 -7.19 -2.16
CA LYS A 121 -22.42 -8.19 -1.11
C LYS A 121 -21.71 -7.85 0.20
N LEU A 122 -20.44 -7.46 0.15
CA LEU A 122 -19.70 -7.06 1.33
C LEU A 122 -20.30 -5.78 1.95
N TYR A 123 -20.63 -4.78 1.14
CA TYR A 123 -21.24 -3.53 1.58
C TYR A 123 -22.58 -3.77 2.31
N GLN A 124 -23.42 -4.67 1.78
CA GLN A 124 -24.69 -5.03 2.41
C GLN A 124 -24.54 -5.81 3.71
N TRP A 125 -23.49 -6.64 3.81
CA TRP A 125 -23.21 -7.47 4.98
C TRP A 125 -22.52 -6.71 6.12
N ALA A 126 -21.64 -5.75 5.80
CA ALA A 126 -20.79 -5.06 6.76
C ALA A 126 -21.58 -4.14 7.71
N LYS A 127 -21.15 -4.08 8.98
CA LYS A 127 -21.72 -3.16 9.98
C LYS A 127 -21.21 -1.75 9.74
N ILE A 128 -19.91 -1.61 9.49
CA ILE A 128 -19.28 -0.37 9.03
C ILE A 128 -18.91 -0.58 7.56
N ARG A 129 -19.62 0.13 6.69
CA ARG A 129 -19.56 -0.10 5.25
C ARG A 129 -18.34 0.54 4.61
N PRO A 130 -17.79 -0.04 3.51
CA PRO A 130 -16.79 0.65 2.73
C PRO A 130 -17.36 1.94 2.16
N THR A 131 -16.62 3.04 2.29
CA THR A 131 -17.01 4.35 1.79
C THR A 131 -16.33 4.69 0.46
N ILE A 132 -15.37 3.87 0.02
CA ILE A 132 -14.59 4.07 -1.20
C ILE A 132 -14.50 2.75 -1.98
N VAL A 133 -14.63 2.85 -3.30
CA VAL A 133 -14.25 1.78 -4.24
C VAL A 133 -13.33 2.36 -5.29
N GLN A 134 -12.23 1.67 -5.55
CA GLN A 134 -11.20 2.09 -6.48
C GLN A 134 -11.10 1.11 -7.65
N ILE A 135 -11.03 1.63 -8.87
CA ILE A 135 -10.93 0.82 -10.10
C ILE A 135 -9.65 1.16 -10.87
N ASN A 136 -9.01 0.13 -11.42
CA ASN A 136 -7.83 0.30 -12.26
C ASN A 136 -8.22 0.67 -13.70
N LEU A 137 -7.78 1.84 -14.18
CA LEU A 137 -8.09 2.31 -15.54
C LEU A 137 -7.36 1.49 -16.61
N ALA A 138 -6.22 0.87 -16.30
CA ALA A 138 -5.52 0.00 -17.24
C ALA A 138 -6.32 -1.26 -17.58
N MET A 139 -7.23 -1.68 -16.68
CA MET A 139 -8.04 -2.89 -16.84
C MET A 139 -9.48 -2.58 -17.27
N CYS A 140 -9.94 -1.33 -17.13
CA CYS A 140 -11.34 -0.99 -17.31
C CYS A 140 -11.47 0.39 -17.98
N CYS A 141 -11.65 0.40 -19.31
CA CYS A 141 -11.86 1.63 -20.08
C CYS A 141 -13.22 2.30 -19.78
N VAL A 142 -14.17 1.54 -19.20
CA VAL A 142 -15.52 1.99 -18.88
C VAL A 142 -15.92 1.43 -17.53
N VAL A 143 -16.17 2.30 -16.56
CA VAL A 143 -16.70 1.92 -15.25
C VAL A 143 -17.99 1.10 -15.42
N PRO A 144 -18.15 -0.06 -14.75
CA PRO A 144 -19.39 -0.82 -14.81
C PRO A 144 -20.61 0.04 -14.39
N PRO A 145 -21.66 0.17 -15.24
CA PRO A 145 -22.81 1.03 -14.94
C PRO A 145 -23.50 0.69 -13.61
N VAL A 146 -23.59 -0.61 -13.29
CA VAL A 146 -24.14 -1.10 -12.02
C VAL A 146 -23.37 -0.57 -10.82
N LEU A 147 -22.04 -0.54 -10.90
CA LEU A 147 -21.19 0.00 -9.83
C LEU A 147 -21.35 1.51 -9.70
N GLN A 148 -21.44 2.21 -10.84
CA GLN A 148 -21.63 3.66 -10.86
C GLN A 148 -22.97 4.08 -10.22
N GLU A 149 -24.07 3.43 -10.59
CA GLU A 149 -25.38 3.69 -9.99
C GLU A 149 -25.38 3.36 -8.49
N PHE A 150 -24.81 2.21 -8.11
CA PHE A 150 -24.76 1.79 -6.71
C PHE A 150 -23.95 2.76 -5.85
N THR A 151 -22.79 3.20 -6.34
CA THR A 151 -21.92 4.14 -5.61
C THR A 151 -22.58 5.50 -5.43
N GLN A 152 -23.26 6.01 -6.47
CA GLN A 152 -24.01 7.26 -6.40
C GLN A 152 -25.17 7.18 -5.39
N GLN A 153 -25.98 6.13 -5.44
CA GLN A 153 -27.12 5.94 -4.54
C GLN A 153 -26.70 5.84 -3.06
N ASN A 154 -25.52 5.27 -2.80
CA ASN A 154 -25.01 5.01 -1.45
C ASN A 154 -23.97 6.04 -0.98
N GLN A 155 -23.71 7.10 -1.76
CA GLN A 155 -22.69 8.12 -1.46
C GLN A 155 -21.29 7.51 -1.23
N ILE A 156 -20.95 6.47 -2.01
CA ILE A 156 -19.65 5.82 -2.00
C ILE A 156 -18.76 6.57 -2.99
N GLN A 157 -17.55 6.92 -2.56
CA GLN A 157 -16.57 7.56 -3.44
C GLN A 157 -16.01 6.54 -4.44
N LEU A 158 -16.27 6.76 -5.72
CA LEU A 158 -15.66 6.01 -6.81
C LEU A 158 -14.35 6.69 -7.23
N LEU A 159 -13.23 5.99 -7.06
CA LEU A 159 -11.89 6.47 -7.39
C LEU A 159 -11.27 5.65 -8.52
N THR A 160 -10.32 6.25 -9.22
CA THR A 160 -9.55 5.59 -10.28
C THR A 160 -8.07 5.57 -9.92
N HIS A 161 -7.34 4.57 -10.40
CA HIS A 161 -5.88 4.51 -10.30
C HIS A 161 -5.25 3.75 -11.46
N ASN A 162 -3.93 3.85 -11.56
CA ASN A 162 -3.09 3.19 -12.57
C ASN A 162 -1.98 2.37 -11.91
N ASP A 163 -2.16 1.95 -10.66
CA ASP A 163 -1.13 1.11 -10.02
C ASP A 163 -1.14 -0.27 -10.68
N PRO A 164 0.04 -0.85 -10.96
CA PRO A 164 0.09 -2.25 -11.34
C PRO A 164 -0.42 -3.10 -10.18
N TYR A 165 -0.97 -4.24 -10.52
CA TYR A 165 -1.62 -5.09 -9.54
C TYR A 165 -0.62 -5.62 -8.49
N HIS A 166 0.52 -6.09 -8.98
CA HIS A 166 1.68 -6.43 -8.16
C HIS A 166 2.63 -5.22 -8.18
N ILE A 167 2.46 -4.29 -7.24
CA ILE A 167 3.26 -3.04 -7.17
C ILE A 167 4.77 -3.32 -7.08
N LEU A 168 5.14 -4.42 -6.42
CA LEU A 168 6.49 -4.97 -6.49
C LEU A 168 6.39 -6.39 -7.05
N ASN A 169 6.79 -6.56 -8.30
CA ASN A 169 6.74 -7.87 -8.94
C ASN A 169 7.85 -8.81 -8.40
N LYS A 170 7.77 -10.10 -8.74
CA LYS A 170 8.72 -11.11 -8.26
C LYS A 170 10.15 -10.84 -8.72
N ASP A 171 10.34 -10.48 -9.98
CA ASP A 171 11.67 -10.24 -10.57
C ASP A 171 12.35 -9.02 -9.90
N SER A 172 11.60 -7.93 -9.73
CA SER A 172 12.01 -6.74 -8.99
C SER A 172 12.33 -7.06 -7.52
N CYS A 173 11.55 -7.94 -6.88
CA CYS A 173 11.80 -8.38 -5.51
C CYS A 173 13.11 -9.19 -5.40
N VAL A 174 13.35 -10.11 -6.34
CA VAL A 174 14.59 -10.89 -6.42
C VAL A 174 15.80 -9.99 -6.67
N GLU A 175 15.69 -9.03 -7.59
CA GLU A 175 16.76 -8.07 -7.88
C GLU A 175 17.15 -7.26 -6.63
N LEU A 176 16.17 -6.84 -5.82
CA LEU A 176 16.40 -5.98 -4.66
C LEU A 176 16.82 -6.74 -3.40
N PHE A 177 16.29 -7.94 -3.18
CA PHE A 177 16.38 -8.63 -1.89
C PHE A 177 16.98 -10.04 -1.96
N GLY A 178 17.21 -10.59 -3.16
CA GLY A 178 17.71 -11.93 -3.42
C GLY A 178 16.61 -12.99 -3.57
N ASP A 179 16.98 -14.18 -4.07
CA ASP A 179 16.04 -15.28 -4.40
C ASP A 179 15.32 -15.88 -3.19
N GLU A 180 15.93 -15.83 -2.01
CA GLU A 180 15.34 -16.38 -0.78
C GLU A 180 14.30 -15.44 -0.14
N ALA A 181 14.26 -14.19 -0.59
CA ALA A 181 13.37 -13.17 -0.04
C ALA A 181 11.92 -13.39 -0.49
N LYS A 182 11.00 -13.40 0.48
CA LYS A 182 9.57 -13.49 0.23
C LYS A 182 8.87 -12.18 0.53
N LEU A 183 8.22 -11.60 -0.48
CA LEU A 183 7.34 -10.45 -0.29
C LEU A 183 6.09 -10.84 0.49
N ASN A 184 5.84 -10.17 1.61
CA ASN A 184 4.63 -10.37 2.42
C ASN A 184 3.52 -9.40 2.02
N TRP A 185 3.85 -8.10 1.93
CA TRP A 185 2.92 -7.05 1.50
C TRP A 185 3.68 -5.77 1.11
N VAL A 186 3.01 -4.93 0.32
CA VAL A 186 3.41 -3.57 -0.01
C VAL A 186 2.28 -2.63 0.36
N ALA A 187 2.60 -1.50 1.00
CA ALA A 187 1.63 -0.44 1.26
C ALA A 187 2.15 0.88 0.67
N LYS A 188 1.37 1.47 -0.24
CA LYS A 188 1.60 2.83 -0.75
C LYS A 188 0.88 3.82 0.15
N TYR A 189 1.55 4.89 0.56
CA TYR A 189 0.96 5.94 1.38
C TYR A 189 1.09 7.32 0.74
N GLN A 190 0.13 8.18 1.05
CA GLN A 190 0.06 9.56 0.62
C GLN A 190 -0.46 10.43 1.76
N VAL A 191 0.20 11.55 2.04
CA VAL A 191 -0.17 12.50 3.09
C VAL A 191 -0.59 13.82 2.46
N HIS A 192 -1.88 14.13 2.56
CA HIS A 192 -2.48 15.32 1.97
C HIS A 192 -2.78 16.40 3.02
N ILE A 193 -2.34 17.62 2.77
CA ILE A 193 -2.78 18.82 3.48
C ILE A 193 -4.07 19.28 2.80
N LYS A 194 -5.21 18.73 3.26
CA LYS A 194 -6.53 18.90 2.61
C LYS A 194 -6.91 20.36 2.39
N CYS A 195 -6.71 21.23 3.38
CA CYS A 195 -7.05 22.66 3.29
C CYS A 195 -6.24 23.45 2.25
N ARG A 196 -5.15 22.88 1.72
CA ARG A 196 -4.31 23.49 0.69
C ARG A 196 -4.28 22.70 -0.62
N GLY A 197 -4.93 21.53 -0.67
CA GLY A 197 -4.85 20.62 -1.81
C GLY A 197 -3.43 20.11 -2.11
N VAL A 198 -2.52 20.12 -1.12
CA VAL A 198 -1.11 19.78 -1.31
C VAL A 198 -0.83 18.34 -0.88
N LEU A 199 -0.16 17.56 -1.75
CA LEU A 199 0.46 16.30 -1.38
C LEU A 199 1.80 16.60 -0.70
N SER A 200 1.86 16.44 0.61
CA SER A 200 3.04 16.75 1.43
C SER A 200 4.04 15.61 1.51
N SER A 201 3.55 14.36 1.45
CA SER A 201 4.39 13.17 1.47
C SER A 201 3.78 12.06 0.64
N LYS A 202 4.65 11.25 0.04
CA LYS A 202 4.31 10.03 -0.68
C LYS A 202 5.43 9.02 -0.45
N GLY A 203 5.08 7.76 -0.32
CA GLY A 203 6.07 6.70 -0.16
C GLY A 203 5.45 5.33 -0.07
N TYR A 204 6.27 4.36 0.29
CA TYR A 204 5.93 2.96 0.35
C TYR A 204 6.53 2.29 1.58
N PHE A 205 5.80 1.32 2.09
CA PHE A 205 6.29 0.31 3.00
C PHE A 205 6.34 -1.03 2.29
N VAL A 206 7.43 -1.77 2.50
CA VAL A 206 7.60 -3.11 1.94
C VAL A 206 8.03 -4.05 3.05
N ASN A 207 7.26 -5.10 3.25
CA ASN A 207 7.56 -6.11 4.25
C ASN A 207 8.02 -7.40 3.57
N ILE A 208 9.24 -7.81 3.89
CA ILE A 208 9.91 -8.98 3.31
C ILE A 208 10.22 -9.97 4.42
N THR A 209 10.10 -11.27 4.14
CA THR A 209 10.65 -12.33 4.98
C THR A 209 11.94 -12.84 4.36
N LYS A 210 12.99 -12.94 5.17
CA LYS A 210 14.26 -13.60 4.82
C LYS A 210 14.51 -14.79 5.74
#